data_AF-A0A5C4T2J5-F1
#
_entry.id   AF-A0A5C4T2J5-F1
#
_cell.length_a   1.000
_cell.length_b   1.000
_cell.length_c   1.000
_cell.angle_alpha   90.00
_cell.angle_beta   90.00
_cell.angle_gamma   90.00
#
_symmetry.space_group_name_H-M   'P 1'
#
loop_
_entity.id
_entity.type
_entity.pdbx_description
1 polymer ?
#
loop_
_entity_poly.entity_id
_entity_poly.type
_entity_poly.pdbx_seq_one_letter_code
_entity_poly.pdbx_strand_id
1 'polypeptide(L)'
;MPFAALCANITWEFAYLFVFTHGFPRNAATAVWLALDCVILIQFVKYYRGIGSTAKLKYAVLAFSLLIAFLVQVGVTVDFNDPEGKYTGFGINLMMSILFIGMLLSRGNAGQSVSIGYAKMIGTFCASLEFYTRYPESVLLTLLYVLILLLDVIYIYLLYTRPGKPTPII
;
A
#
# COMPACT_ATOMS: atom_id res chain seq x y z
N MET A 1 8.75 -1.24 -2.39
CA MET A 1 7.35 -0.83 -2.58
C MET A 1 7.13 -0.26 -3.99
N PRO A 2 6.04 -0.62 -4.68
CA PRO A 2 5.60 -0.02 -5.93
C PRO A 2 5.22 1.45 -5.75
N PHE A 3 5.51 2.26 -6.76
CA PHE A 3 5.34 3.71 -6.70
C PHE A 3 3.89 4.15 -6.44
N ALA A 4 2.93 3.64 -7.21
CA ALA A 4 1.52 4.01 -7.05
C ALA A 4 0.97 3.61 -5.67
N ALA A 5 1.35 2.42 -5.18
CA ALA A 5 0.97 1.98 -3.84
C ALA A 5 1.59 2.83 -2.73
N LEU A 6 2.85 3.24 -2.86
CA LEU A 6 3.50 4.15 -1.92
C LEU A 6 2.76 5.49 -1.86
N CYS A 7 2.48 6.10 -3.02
CA CYS A 7 1.75 7.36 -3.08
C CYS A 7 0.37 7.24 -2.42
N ALA A 8 -0.38 6.19 -2.75
CA ALA A 8 -1.69 6.00 -2.17
C ALA A 8 -1.65 5.72 -0.66
N ASN A 9 -0.68 4.94 -0.16
CA ASN A 9 -0.61 4.60 1.25
C ASN A 9 -0.31 5.84 2.12
N ILE A 10 0.72 6.60 1.75
CA ILE A 10 1.11 7.78 2.53
C ILE A 10 0.03 8.86 2.52
N THR A 11 -0.68 9.05 1.39
CA THR A 11 -1.79 10.02 1.35
C THR A 11 -3.01 9.54 2.12
N TRP A 12 -3.23 8.21 2.19
CA TRP A 12 -4.29 7.64 3.01
C TRP A 12 -4.03 7.91 4.48
N GLU A 13 -2.83 7.56 4.99
CA GLU A 13 -2.46 7.83 6.38
C GLU A 13 -2.54 9.32 6.72
N PHE A 14 -2.11 10.20 5.80
CA PHE A 14 -2.26 11.64 5.95
C PHE A 14 -3.73 12.08 6.03
N ALA A 15 -4.57 11.60 5.11
CA ALA A 15 -5.99 11.98 5.06
C ALA A 15 -6.74 11.58 6.34
N TYR A 16 -6.55 10.34 6.82
CA TYR A 16 -7.25 9.87 8.03
C TYR A 16 -6.58 10.30 9.34
N LEU A 17 -5.41 10.93 9.28
CA LEU A 17 -4.79 11.57 10.45
C LEU A 17 -5.19 13.05 10.61
N PHE A 18 -5.36 13.79 9.49
CA PHE A 18 -5.53 15.25 9.52
C PHE A 18 -6.87 15.76 8.98
N VAL A 19 -7.54 15.01 8.09
CA VAL A 19 -8.80 15.44 7.45
C VAL A 19 -9.98 14.69 8.06
N PHE A 20 -9.91 13.36 8.08
CA PHE A 20 -10.94 12.47 8.62
C PHE A 20 -10.47 11.91 9.96
N THR A 21 -10.04 12.79 10.86
CA THR A 21 -9.39 12.40 12.12
C THR A 21 -10.28 11.52 12.97
N HIS A 22 -9.70 10.53 13.62
CA HIS A 22 -10.38 9.68 14.57
C HIS A 22 -10.04 10.04 16.01
N GLY A 23 -10.71 9.44 16.98
CA GLY A 23 -10.30 9.55 18.38
C GLY A 23 -8.98 8.81 18.65
N PHE A 24 -8.34 9.13 19.78
CA PHE A 24 -7.35 8.24 20.37
C PHE A 24 -8.02 6.89 20.71
N PRO A 25 -7.38 5.72 20.49
CA PRO A 25 -5.96 5.47 20.14
C PRO A 25 -5.65 5.35 18.63
N ARG A 26 -6.65 5.37 17.74
CA ARG A 26 -6.45 5.10 16.31
C ARG A 26 -5.50 6.10 15.65
N ASN A 27 -5.64 7.39 15.95
CA ASN A 27 -4.75 8.42 15.40
C ASN A 27 -3.28 8.20 15.77
N ALA A 28 -2.99 7.67 16.96
CA ALA A 28 -1.62 7.39 17.36
C ALA A 28 -1.03 6.27 16.48
N ALA A 29 -1.81 5.22 16.20
CA ALA A 29 -1.39 4.16 15.28
C ALA A 29 -1.19 4.69 13.85
N THR A 30 -2.14 5.46 13.32
CA THR A 30 -2.04 6.12 12.00
C THR A 30 -0.81 7.04 11.92
N ALA A 31 -0.49 7.79 12.99
CA ALA A 31 0.71 8.63 13.03
C ALA A 31 2.01 7.82 12.96
N VAL A 32 2.06 6.66 13.65
CA VAL A 32 3.21 5.74 13.56
C VAL A 32 3.34 5.19 12.13
N TRP A 33 2.24 4.77 11.51
CA TRP A 33 2.25 4.30 10.11
C TRP A 33 2.67 5.39 9.13
N LEU A 34 2.17 6.60 9.29
CA LEU A 34 2.58 7.75 8.47
C LEU A 34 4.09 8.03 8.61
N ALA A 35 4.65 7.90 9.82
CA ALA A 35 6.08 8.08 10.04
C ALA A 35 6.91 6.99 9.33
N LEU A 36 6.46 5.73 9.36
CA LEU A 36 7.09 4.64 8.61
C LEU A 36 7.01 4.88 7.10
N ASP A 37 5.86 5.33 6.60
CA ASP A 37 5.68 5.67 5.19
C ASP A 37 6.57 6.83 4.75
N CYS A 38 6.79 7.83 5.60
CA CYS A 38 7.76 8.90 5.36
C CYS A 38 9.17 8.33 5.16
N VAL A 39 9.59 7.36 5.98
CA VAL A 39 10.88 6.68 5.82
C VAL A 39 10.94 5.97 4.48
N ILE A 40 9.90 5.20 4.11
CA ILE A 40 9.86 4.50 2.82
C ILE A 40 9.90 5.50 1.65
N LEU A 41 9.22 6.63 1.75
CA LEU A 41 9.23 7.69 0.75
C LEU A 41 10.62 8.30 0.58
N ILE A 42 11.32 8.59 1.68
CA ILE A 42 12.70 9.10 1.63
C ILE A 42 13.63 8.09 0.95
N GLN A 43 13.53 6.80 1.31
CA GLN A 43 14.29 5.73 0.66
C GLN A 43 13.97 5.65 -0.83
N PHE A 44 12.68 5.76 -1.19
CA PHE A 44 12.23 5.75 -2.57
C PHE A 44 12.81 6.92 -3.37
N VAL A 45 12.72 8.15 -2.85
CA VAL A 45 13.27 9.34 -3.50
C VAL A 45 14.79 9.24 -3.62
N LYS A 46 15.50 8.70 -2.64
CA LYS A 46 16.96 8.59 -2.67
C LYS A 46 17.48 7.54 -3.65
N TYR A 47 16.85 6.35 -3.67
CA TYR A 47 17.40 5.18 -4.37
C TYR A 47 16.69 4.84 -5.68
N TYR A 48 15.43 5.22 -5.85
CA TYR A 48 14.71 4.88 -7.08
C TYR A 48 15.03 5.83 -8.22
N ARG A 49 15.53 5.27 -9.34
CA ARG A 49 15.91 6.01 -10.56
C ARG A 49 14.88 5.93 -11.68
N GLY A 50 13.76 5.22 -11.47
CA GLY A 50 12.78 4.93 -12.53
C GLY A 50 11.68 5.98 -12.73
N ILE A 51 11.74 7.16 -12.09
CA ILE A 51 10.76 8.23 -12.31
C ILE A 51 11.45 9.47 -12.83
N GLY A 52 11.10 9.86 -14.06
CA GLY A 52 11.57 11.07 -14.70
C GLY A 52 13.03 11.01 -15.13
N SER A 53 13.32 11.58 -16.31
CA SER A 53 14.69 11.71 -16.81
C SER A 53 15.52 12.76 -16.07
N THR A 54 14.86 13.66 -15.34
CA THR A 54 15.49 14.76 -14.58
C THR A 54 14.93 14.84 -13.17
N ALA A 55 15.71 15.43 -12.25
CA ALA A 55 15.27 15.66 -10.86
C ALA A 55 13.96 16.46 -10.80
N LYS A 56 13.82 17.52 -11.61
CA LYS A 56 12.60 18.34 -11.68
C LYS A 56 11.38 17.50 -12.06
N LEU A 57 11.50 16.69 -13.13
CA LEU A 57 10.41 15.84 -13.57
C LEU A 57 10.07 14.75 -12.53
N LYS A 58 11.08 14.19 -11.86
CA LYS A 58 10.89 13.22 -10.79
C LYS A 58 10.02 13.79 -9.66
N TYR A 59 10.35 14.97 -9.15
CA TYR A 59 9.59 15.61 -8.08
C TYR A 59 8.20 16.06 -8.54
N ALA A 60 8.07 16.52 -9.80
CA ALA A 60 6.78 16.87 -10.37
C ALA A 60 5.84 15.65 -10.47
N VAL A 61 6.34 14.52 -10.99
CA VAL A 61 5.55 13.28 -11.07
C VAL A 61 5.18 12.76 -9.69
N LEU A 62 6.10 12.81 -8.71
CA LEU A 62 5.81 12.44 -7.33
C LEU A 62 4.72 13.32 -6.73
N ALA A 63 4.86 14.64 -6.79
CA ALA A 63 3.90 15.58 -6.23
C ALA A 63 2.51 15.42 -6.87
N PHE A 64 2.46 15.27 -8.20
CA PHE A 64 1.20 15.08 -8.92
C PHE A 64 0.55 13.73 -8.58
N SER A 65 1.33 12.66 -8.43
CA SER A 65 0.81 11.34 -8.05
C SER A 65 0.25 11.34 -6.62
N LEU A 66 0.91 12.02 -5.69
CA LEU A 66 0.40 12.21 -4.33
C LEU A 66 -0.89 13.02 -4.33
N LEU A 67 -0.95 14.12 -5.10
CA LEU A 67 -2.15 14.95 -5.21
C LEU A 67 -3.33 14.16 -5.76
N ILE A 68 -3.14 13.40 -6.85
CA ILE A 68 -4.20 12.56 -7.42
C ILE A 68 -4.68 11.53 -6.40
N ALA A 69 -3.75 10.80 -5.76
CA ALA A 69 -4.09 9.78 -4.79
C ALA A 69 -4.92 10.35 -3.63
N PHE A 70 -4.49 11.50 -3.08
CA PHE A 70 -5.21 12.20 -2.02
C PHE A 70 -6.60 12.66 -2.46
N LEU A 71 -6.73 13.31 -3.62
CA LEU A 71 -8.02 13.82 -4.11
C LEU A 71 -9.01 12.68 -4.38
N VAL A 72 -8.56 11.58 -4.98
CA VAL A 72 -9.40 10.40 -5.21
C VAL A 72 -9.84 9.78 -3.89
N GLN A 73 -8.95 9.66 -2.90
CA GLN A 73 -9.29 9.11 -1.58
C GLN A 73 -10.32 9.98 -0.84
N VAL A 74 -10.14 11.30 -0.86
CA VAL A 74 -11.11 12.25 -0.28
C VAL A 74 -12.46 12.14 -0.99
N GLY A 75 -12.47 12.11 -2.33
CA GLY A 75 -13.70 11.95 -3.11
C GLY A 75 -14.45 10.67 -2.78
N VAL A 76 -13.75 9.52 -2.76
CA VAL A 76 -14.36 8.23 -2.38
C VAL A 76 -14.89 8.28 -0.95
N THR A 77 -14.14 8.88 -0.02
CA THR A 77 -14.57 8.98 1.39
C THR A 77 -15.88 9.73 1.53
N VAL A 78 -16.04 10.83 0.80
CA VAL A 78 -17.25 11.66 0.82
C VAL A 78 -18.41 10.91 0.15
N ASP A 79 -18.22 10.41 -1.07
CA ASP A 79 -19.30 9.78 -1.84
C ASP A 79 -19.80 8.46 -1.22
N PHE A 80 -18.90 7.69 -0.60
CA PHE A 80 -19.23 6.42 0.04
C PHE A 80 -19.61 6.59 1.51
N ASN A 81 -19.58 7.83 2.03
CA ASN A 81 -19.77 8.15 3.44
C ASN A 81 -18.94 7.22 4.34
N ASP A 82 -17.64 7.09 4.02
CA ASP A 82 -16.71 6.15 4.65
C ASP A 82 -15.64 6.86 5.50
N PRO A 83 -16.01 7.47 6.63
CA PRO A 83 -15.07 8.24 7.44
C PRO A 83 -13.93 7.39 8.00
N GLU A 84 -14.08 6.07 8.07
CA GLU A 84 -13.02 5.14 8.53
C GLU A 84 -12.02 4.75 7.44
N GLY A 85 -12.30 5.07 6.18
CA GLY A 85 -11.43 4.73 5.06
C GLY A 85 -11.26 3.24 4.85
N LYS A 86 -12.23 2.43 5.23
CA LYS A 86 -12.16 0.98 5.06
C LYS A 86 -12.11 0.61 3.57
N TYR A 87 -12.94 1.22 2.74
CA TYR A 87 -12.96 0.89 1.30
C TYR A 87 -11.68 1.34 0.60
N THR A 88 -11.21 2.56 0.88
CA THR A 88 -9.96 3.08 0.30
C THR A 88 -8.74 2.31 0.83
N GLY A 89 -8.69 1.99 2.12
CA GLY A 89 -7.57 1.27 2.73
C GLY A 89 -7.42 -0.16 2.22
N PHE A 90 -8.52 -0.90 2.13
CA PHE A 90 -8.49 -2.25 1.54
C PHE A 90 -8.28 -2.20 0.02
N GLY A 91 -8.82 -1.20 -0.69
CA GLY A 91 -8.54 -0.99 -2.11
C GLY A 91 -7.05 -0.75 -2.39
N ILE A 92 -6.39 0.07 -1.57
CA ILE A 92 -4.94 0.30 -1.66
C ILE A 92 -4.16 -0.98 -1.36
N ASN A 93 -4.57 -1.77 -0.36
CA ASN A 93 -3.95 -3.06 -0.07
C ASN A 93 -4.08 -4.05 -1.23
N LEU A 94 -5.23 -4.11 -1.89
CA LEU A 94 -5.42 -4.94 -3.09
C LEU A 94 -4.49 -4.50 -4.21
N MET A 95 -4.47 -3.20 -4.53
CA MET A 95 -3.56 -2.62 -5.51
C MET A 95 -2.10 -2.94 -5.17
N MET A 96 -1.70 -2.81 -3.90
CA MET A 96 -0.35 -3.09 -3.43
C MET A 96 0.04 -4.56 -3.67
N SER A 97 -0.86 -5.49 -3.40
CA SER A 97 -0.65 -6.94 -3.59
C SER A 97 -0.43 -7.28 -5.07
N ILE A 98 -1.25 -6.74 -5.96
CA ILE A 98 -1.10 -6.88 -7.42
C ILE A 98 0.26 -6.33 -7.87
N LEU A 99 0.60 -5.12 -7.42
CA LEU A 99 1.82 -4.45 -7.84
C LEU A 99 3.10 -5.10 -7.26
N PHE A 100 3.04 -5.73 -6.09
CA PHE A 100 4.15 -6.54 -5.54
C PHE A 100 4.43 -7.73 -6.46
N ILE A 101 3.39 -8.46 -6.88
CA ILE A 101 3.53 -9.54 -7.86
C ILE A 101 4.13 -9.02 -9.16
N GLY A 102 3.57 -7.95 -9.74
CA GLY A 102 4.10 -7.37 -10.99
C GLY A 102 5.57 -6.92 -10.87
N MET A 103 5.94 -6.35 -9.73
CA MET A 103 7.32 -6.00 -9.41
C MET A 103 8.23 -7.23 -9.33
N LEU A 104 7.80 -8.30 -8.66
CA LEU A 104 8.55 -9.55 -8.58
C LEU A 104 8.75 -10.19 -9.96
N LEU A 105 7.71 -10.18 -10.80
CA LEU A 105 7.76 -10.74 -12.15
C LEU A 105 8.65 -9.95 -13.11
N SER A 106 8.69 -8.61 -12.97
CA SER A 106 9.44 -7.73 -13.86
C SER A 106 10.93 -7.60 -13.53
N ARG A 107 11.28 -7.54 -12.24
CA ARG A 107 12.67 -7.26 -11.80
C ARG A 107 13.20 -8.19 -10.71
N GLY A 108 12.48 -9.27 -10.39
CA GLY A 108 12.88 -10.23 -9.36
C GLY A 108 12.63 -9.75 -7.93
N ASN A 109 13.22 -10.45 -6.96
CA ASN A 109 12.95 -10.24 -5.53
C ASN A 109 13.74 -9.08 -4.89
N ALA A 110 14.42 -8.23 -5.66
CA ALA A 110 15.19 -7.13 -5.10
C ALA A 110 14.29 -6.17 -4.28
N GLY A 111 14.53 -6.09 -2.97
CA GLY A 111 13.71 -5.33 -2.02
C GLY A 111 12.40 -6.02 -1.61
N GLN A 112 12.29 -7.34 -1.86
CA GLN A 112 11.14 -8.18 -1.51
C GLN A 112 11.66 -9.45 -0.83
N SER A 113 10.97 -9.90 0.22
CA SER A 113 11.35 -11.13 0.94
C SER A 113 10.12 -11.90 1.38
N VAL A 114 10.31 -13.20 1.61
CA VAL A 114 9.27 -14.09 2.14
C VAL A 114 8.74 -13.57 3.48
N SER A 115 9.62 -13.09 4.36
CA SER A 115 9.24 -12.49 5.64
C SER A 115 8.33 -11.27 5.46
N ILE A 116 8.61 -10.39 4.49
CA ILE A 116 7.75 -9.25 4.15
C ILE A 116 6.38 -9.74 3.66
N GLY A 117 6.36 -10.78 2.82
CA GLY A 117 5.12 -11.39 2.34
C GLY A 117 4.23 -11.89 3.48
N TYR A 118 4.77 -12.70 4.40
CA TYR A 118 4.01 -13.17 5.56
C TYR A 118 3.60 -12.04 6.51
N ALA A 119 4.49 -11.09 6.80
CA ALA A 119 4.17 -9.97 7.68
C ALA A 119 3.01 -9.13 7.13
N LYS A 120 3.02 -8.86 5.81
CA LYS A 120 1.91 -8.20 5.12
C LYS A 120 0.63 -9.02 5.23
N MET A 121 0.68 -10.30 4.84
CA MET A 121 -0.51 -11.16 4.81
C MET A 121 -1.16 -11.28 6.19
N ILE A 122 -0.38 -11.48 7.25
CA ILE A 122 -0.87 -11.56 8.63
C ILE A 122 -1.48 -10.22 9.06
N GLY A 123 -0.78 -9.11 8.78
CA GLY A 123 -1.29 -7.77 9.09
C GLY A 123 -2.65 -7.49 8.43
N THR A 124 -2.77 -7.78 7.13
CA THR A 124 -4.04 -7.61 6.41
C THR A 124 -5.10 -8.59 6.90
N PHE A 125 -4.74 -9.85 7.22
CA PHE A 125 -5.69 -10.82 7.76
C PHE A 125 -6.29 -10.38 9.11
N CYS A 126 -5.46 -9.87 10.02
CA CYS A 126 -5.93 -9.32 11.30
C CYS A 126 -6.88 -8.13 11.08
N ALA A 127 -6.53 -7.21 10.19
CA ALA A 127 -7.39 -6.08 9.85
C ALA A 127 -8.71 -6.54 9.20
N SER A 128 -8.66 -7.51 8.28
CA SER A 128 -9.85 -8.09 7.64
C SER A 128 -10.77 -8.74 8.67
N LEU A 129 -10.24 -9.47 9.65
CA LEU A 129 -11.05 -10.07 10.71
C LEU A 129 -11.74 -8.99 11.56
N GLU A 130 -11.01 -7.96 11.98
CA GLU A 130 -11.57 -6.84 12.73
C GLU A 130 -12.71 -6.16 11.97
N PHE A 131 -12.49 -5.77 10.72
CA PHE A 131 -13.52 -5.08 9.94
C PHE A 131 -14.67 -6.00 9.52
N TYR A 132 -14.44 -7.30 9.31
CA TYR A 132 -15.51 -8.25 9.04
C TYR A 132 -16.47 -8.39 10.24
N THR A 133 -15.96 -8.40 11.47
CA THR A 133 -16.83 -8.43 12.66
C THR A 133 -17.71 -7.20 12.80
N ARG A 134 -17.25 -6.04 12.31
CA ARG A 134 -17.99 -4.77 12.36
C ARG A 134 -18.90 -4.57 11.15
N TYR A 135 -18.54 -5.12 9.99
CA TYR A 135 -19.21 -4.92 8.71
C TYR A 135 -19.43 -6.24 7.94
N PRO A 136 -20.09 -7.26 8.54
CA PRO A 136 -20.22 -8.59 7.93
C PRO A 136 -21.07 -8.57 6.65
N GLU A 137 -22.02 -7.63 6.55
CA GLU A 137 -22.94 -7.50 5.41
C GLU A 137 -22.29 -6.85 4.18
N SER A 138 -21.08 -6.27 4.32
CA SER A 138 -20.44 -5.59 3.19
C SER A 138 -19.81 -6.59 2.23
N VAL A 139 -20.53 -6.81 1.11
CA VAL A 139 -20.08 -7.67 0.02
C VAL A 139 -18.74 -7.20 -0.55
N LEU A 140 -18.60 -5.90 -0.81
CA LEU A 140 -17.38 -5.33 -1.39
C LEU A 140 -16.18 -5.55 -0.47
N LEU A 141 -16.32 -5.30 0.83
CA LEU A 141 -15.24 -5.54 1.79
C LEU A 141 -14.86 -7.03 1.85
N THR A 142 -15.85 -7.92 1.93
CA THR A 142 -15.62 -9.37 1.93
C THR A 142 -14.85 -9.82 0.68
N LEU A 143 -15.23 -9.30 -0.49
CA LEU A 143 -14.52 -9.56 -1.75
C LEU A 143 -13.07 -9.05 -1.68
N LEU A 144 -12.85 -7.83 -1.18
CA LEU A 144 -11.50 -7.28 -1.03
C LEU A 144 -10.64 -8.16 -0.13
N TYR A 145 -11.15 -8.64 1.01
CA TYR A 145 -10.41 -9.49 1.95
C TYR A 145 -9.94 -10.78 1.28
N VAL A 146 -10.86 -11.48 0.61
CA VAL A 146 -10.58 -12.74 -0.07
C VAL A 146 -9.57 -12.53 -1.19
N LEU A 147 -9.76 -11.51 -2.03
CA LEU A 147 -8.85 -11.23 -3.14
C LEU A 147 -7.45 -10.85 -2.67
N ILE A 148 -7.33 -10.04 -1.61
CA ILE A 148 -6.04 -9.69 -1.03
C ILE A 148 -5.34 -10.94 -0.49
N LEU A 149 -6.05 -11.78 0.27
CA LEU A 149 -5.49 -13.01 0.82
C LEU A 149 -4.98 -13.95 -0.29
N LEU A 150 -5.79 -14.14 -1.35
CA LEU A 150 -5.39 -14.97 -2.50
C LEU A 150 -4.14 -14.42 -3.17
N LEU A 151 -4.08 -13.11 -3.41
CA LEU A 151 -2.92 -12.47 -4.03
C LEU A 151 -1.68 -12.52 -3.13
N ASP A 152 -1.83 -12.40 -1.82
CA ASP A 152 -0.72 -12.51 -0.88
C ASP A 152 -0.16 -13.94 -0.83
N VAL A 153 -1.01 -14.96 -0.86
CA VAL A 153 -0.58 -16.36 -0.98
C VAL A 153 0.17 -16.59 -2.30
N ILE A 154 -0.37 -16.09 -3.42
CA ILE A 154 0.29 -16.17 -4.73
C ILE A 154 1.65 -15.45 -4.69
N TYR A 155 1.70 -14.26 -4.10
CA TYR A 155 2.93 -13.48 -3.96
C TYR A 155 4.00 -14.24 -3.16
N ILE A 156 3.63 -14.81 -2.00
CA ILE A 156 4.54 -15.61 -1.16
C ILE A 156 5.03 -16.86 -1.93
N TYR A 157 4.12 -17.56 -2.62
CA TYR A 157 4.49 -18.70 -3.46
C TYR A 157 5.49 -18.31 -4.56
N LEU A 158 5.27 -17.18 -5.23
CA LEU A 158 6.18 -16.67 -6.25
C LEU A 158 7.55 -16.28 -5.67
N LEU A 159 7.61 -15.76 -4.44
CA LEU A 159 8.86 -15.46 -3.76
C LEU A 159 9.68 -16.73 -3.48
N TYR A 160 9.05 -17.84 -3.13
CA TYR A 160 9.72 -19.13 -2.95
C TYR A 160 10.21 -19.74 -4.26
N THR A 161 9.44 -19.62 -5.33
CA THR A 161 9.79 -20.22 -6.63
C THR A 161 10.74 -19.37 -7.46
N ARG A 162 10.89 -18.07 -7.13
CA ARG A 162 11.79 -17.14 -7.82
C ARG A 162 12.69 -16.36 -6.85
N PRO A 163 13.54 -17.04 -6.06
CA PRO A 163 14.61 -16.35 -5.35
C PRO A 163 15.50 -15.67 -6.42
N GLY A 164 15.66 -14.36 -6.31
CA GLY A 164 16.19 -13.51 -7.37
C GLY A 164 17.51 -14.04 -7.92
N LYS A 165 17.67 -13.95 -9.25
CA LYS A 165 18.97 -14.16 -9.86
C LYS A 165 19.96 -13.20 -9.18
N PRO A 166 21.12 -13.67 -8.69
CA PRO A 166 22.17 -12.76 -8.24
C PRO A 166 22.45 -11.79 -9.39
N THR A 167 22.44 -10.50 -9.09
CA THR A 167 22.83 -9.45 -10.03
C THR A 167 24.21 -9.84 -10.58
N PRO A 168 24.41 -9.89 -11.92
CA PRO A 168 25.76 -10.02 -12.43
C PRO A 168 26.55 -8.83 -11.89
N ILE A 169 27.64 -9.12 -11.19
CA ILE A 169 28.65 -8.13 -10.84
C ILE A 169 29.26 -7.72 -12.18
N ILE A 170 28.86 -6.57 -12.71
CA ILE A 170 29.49 -5.90 -13.85
C ILE A 170 30.27 -4.72 -13.28
#